data_AF-A0A135W3M9-F1
#
_entry.id   AF-A0A135W3M9-F1
#
_cell.length_a   1.000
_cell.length_b   1.000
_cell.length_c   1.000
_cell.angle_alpha   90.00
_cell.angle_beta   90.00
_cell.angle_gamma   90.00
#
_symmetry.space_group_name_H-M   'P 1'
#
loop_
_entity.id
_entity.type
_entity.pdbx_description
1 polymer ?
#
loop_
_entity_poly.entity_id
_entity_poly.type
_entity_poly.pdbx_seq_one_letter_code
_entity_poly.pdbx_strand_id
1 'polypeptide(L)'
;MILKAAATLDGRLSTRIRDSQWIISSAARNDVHYLRRTHDAILVGVQTVLRDNPFLTTRLPHGGKNPIRIILDRHLRTPETANVVTDDAAEKIIFTLESAASIPSLLEKEDK
;
A
#
# COMPACT_ATOMS: atom_id res chain seq x y z
N MET A 1 11.57 11.19 -2.67
CA MET A 1 10.90 9.90 -3.03
C MET A 1 11.89 8.78 -2.77
N ILE A 2 11.47 7.72 -2.06
CA ILE A 2 12.31 6.55 -1.75
C ILE A 2 11.63 5.30 -2.29
N LEU A 3 12.38 4.45 -2.99
CA LEU A 3 11.94 3.11 -3.35
C LEU A 3 12.50 2.11 -2.33
N LYS A 4 11.61 1.34 -1.69
CA LYS A 4 11.99 0.26 -0.78
C LYS A 4 11.42 -1.06 -1.27
N ALA A 5 12.28 -2.04 -1.47
CA ALA A 5 11.93 -3.40 -1.83
C ALA A 5 12.56 -4.40 -0.85
N ALA A 6 11.95 -5.57 -0.69
CA ALA A 6 12.54 -6.71 0.00
C ALA A 6 12.63 -7.85 -1.01
N ALA A 7 13.82 -8.43 -1.15
CA ALA A 7 14.09 -9.50 -2.09
C ALA A 7 14.84 -10.65 -1.41
N THR A 8 14.66 -11.86 -1.91
CA THR A 8 15.53 -13.01 -1.60
C THR A 8 16.92 -12.79 -2.18
N LEU A 9 17.89 -13.62 -1.78
CA LEU A 9 19.28 -13.54 -2.27
C LEU A 9 19.38 -13.66 -3.80
N ASP A 10 18.50 -14.42 -4.43
CA ASP A 10 18.39 -14.59 -5.88
C ASP A 10 17.52 -13.49 -6.55
N GLY A 11 17.17 -12.42 -5.84
CA GLY A 11 16.50 -11.24 -6.38
C GLY A 11 14.99 -11.35 -6.53
N ARG A 12 14.34 -12.35 -5.91
CA ARG A 12 12.88 -12.52 -6.02
C ARG A 12 12.13 -11.74 -4.95
N LEU A 13 11.05 -11.08 -5.36
CA LEU A 13 10.16 -10.32 -4.47
C LEU A 13 9.03 -11.17 -3.88
N SER A 14 8.81 -12.38 -4.41
CA SER A 14 7.82 -13.34 -3.92
C SER A 14 8.25 -14.76 -4.29
N THR A 15 7.87 -15.76 -3.49
CA THR A 15 8.07 -17.17 -3.87
C THR A 15 7.19 -17.56 -5.08
N ARG A 16 7.49 -18.71 -5.71
CA ARG A 16 6.65 -19.27 -6.81
C ARG A 16 5.20 -19.54 -6.37
N ILE A 17 5.01 -19.80 -5.08
CA ILE A 17 3.71 -20.04 -4.45
C ILE A 17 3.05 -18.70 -4.03
N ARG A 18 3.67 -17.56 -4.38
CA ARG A 18 3.20 -16.19 -4.06
C ARG A 18 3.14 -15.90 -2.57
N ASP A 19 3.91 -16.66 -1.78
CA ASP A 19 4.18 -16.29 -0.40
C ASP A 19 5.26 -15.20 -0.40
N SER A 20 4.88 -14.01 0.00
CA SER A 20 5.69 -12.80 0.14
C SER A 20 5.95 -12.47 1.62
N GLN A 21 5.40 -13.27 2.55
CA GLN A 21 5.46 -12.96 3.97
C GLN A 21 6.80 -13.38 4.57
N TRP A 22 7.36 -12.50 5.39
CA TRP A 22 8.51 -12.77 6.27
C TRP A 22 9.82 -13.17 5.57
N ILE A 23 10.06 -12.72 4.33
CA ILE A 23 11.37 -12.84 3.65
C ILE A 23 12.48 -12.10 4.44
N ILE A 24 12.10 -11.04 5.18
CA ILE A 24 12.99 -10.17 5.93
C ILE A 24 12.83 -10.32 7.44
N SER A 25 13.93 -10.10 8.17
CA SER A 25 14.00 -10.17 9.63
C SER A 25 13.06 -9.17 10.31
N SER A 26 12.79 -9.39 11.61
CA SER A 26 12.03 -8.46 12.44
C SER A 26 12.65 -7.05 12.50
N ALA A 27 13.98 -6.96 12.52
CA ALA A 27 14.70 -5.69 12.49
C ALA A 27 14.40 -4.91 11.20
N ALA A 28 14.53 -5.56 10.03
CA ALA A 28 14.23 -4.94 8.75
C ALA A 28 12.74 -4.53 8.61
N ARG A 29 11.82 -5.23 9.29
CA ARG A 29 10.41 -4.82 9.35
C ARG A 29 10.21 -3.58 10.21
N ASN A 30 10.95 -3.45 11.31
CA ASN A 30 10.91 -2.26 12.14
C ASN A 30 11.40 -1.03 11.37
N ASP A 31 12.47 -1.18 10.58
CA ASP A 31 12.98 -0.11 9.72
C ASP A 31 11.93 0.37 8.72
N VAL A 32 11.14 -0.55 8.15
CA VAL A 32 10.02 -0.17 7.27
C VAL A 32 9.01 0.68 8.03
N HIS A 33 8.65 0.31 9.24
CA HIS A 33 7.70 1.10 10.02
C HIS A 33 8.27 2.47 10.40
N TYR A 34 9.57 2.58 10.61
CA TYR A 34 10.24 3.88 10.79
C TYR A 34 10.18 4.73 9.51
N LEU A 35 10.41 4.13 8.34
CA LEU A 35 10.25 4.83 7.06
C LEU A 35 8.80 5.30 6.85
N ARG A 36 7.80 4.47 7.18
CA ARG A 36 6.38 4.88 7.10
C ARG A 36 6.05 6.06 8.01
N ARG A 37 6.68 6.13 9.18
CA ARG A 37 6.51 7.26 10.13
C ARG A 37 7.08 8.57 9.61
N THR A 38 8.19 8.50 8.86
CA THR A 38 8.97 9.68 8.42
C THR A 38 8.53 10.24 7.07
N HIS A 39 7.64 9.54 6.36
CA HIS A 39 7.16 9.94 5.05
C HIS A 39 5.69 10.35 5.14
N ASP A 40 5.27 11.28 4.28
CA ASP A 40 3.88 11.73 4.21
C ASP A 40 2.97 10.77 3.46
N ALA A 41 3.51 9.98 2.52
CA ALA A 41 2.75 9.06 1.70
C ALA A 41 3.49 7.75 1.40
N ILE A 42 2.72 6.68 1.18
CA ILE A 42 3.18 5.38 0.67
C ILE A 42 2.43 5.09 -0.62
N LEU A 43 3.16 4.67 -1.65
CA LEU A 43 2.60 4.30 -2.94
C LEU A 43 2.75 2.79 -3.19
N VAL A 44 1.65 2.16 -3.60
CA VAL A 44 1.64 0.76 -4.05
C VAL A 44 0.82 0.60 -5.34
N GLY A 45 1.10 -0.46 -6.11
CA GLY A 45 0.23 -0.86 -7.21
C GLY A 45 -0.94 -1.72 -6.73
N VAL A 46 -2.05 -1.71 -7.47
CA VAL A 46 -3.24 -2.54 -7.18
C VAL A 46 -2.92 -4.02 -7.03
N GLN A 47 -1.91 -4.53 -7.74
CA GLN A 47 -1.54 -5.94 -7.65
C GLN A 47 -1.03 -6.34 -6.26
N THR A 48 -0.38 -5.42 -5.54
CA THR A 48 0.03 -5.61 -4.14
C THR A 48 -1.19 -5.65 -3.23
N VAL A 49 -2.17 -4.77 -3.46
CA VAL A 49 -3.43 -4.77 -2.69
C VAL A 49 -4.18 -6.09 -2.87
N LEU A 50 -4.33 -6.55 -4.12
CA LEU A 50 -5.02 -7.79 -4.45
C LEU A 50 -4.34 -9.05 -3.91
N ARG A 51 -3.01 -9.05 -3.79
CA ARG A 51 -2.25 -10.23 -3.38
C ARG A 51 -2.00 -10.27 -1.87
N ASP A 52 -1.63 -9.14 -1.29
CA ASP A 52 -1.12 -9.08 0.08
C ASP A 52 -2.12 -8.44 1.05
N ASN A 53 -3.19 -7.79 0.56
CA ASN A 53 -4.19 -7.05 1.34
C ASN A 53 -3.58 -6.25 2.53
N PRO A 54 -2.60 -5.35 2.28
CA PRO A 54 -1.87 -4.70 3.37
C PRO A 54 -2.69 -3.59 4.03
N PHE A 55 -2.35 -3.24 5.27
CA PHE A 55 -2.91 -2.04 5.92
C PHE A 55 -2.14 -0.76 5.59
N LEU A 56 -0.84 -0.90 5.26
CA LEU A 56 0.09 0.22 5.01
C LEU A 56 0.25 1.22 6.17
N THR A 57 -0.10 0.82 7.40
CA THR A 57 0.03 1.65 8.61
C THR A 57 1.42 1.60 9.24
N THR A 58 1.70 2.60 10.08
CA THR A 58 2.86 2.67 10.96
C THR A 58 2.55 1.84 12.23
N ARG A 59 3.27 0.74 12.44
CA ARG A 59 3.07 -0.19 13.58
C ARG A 59 4.26 -0.18 14.51
N LEU A 60 4.61 1.02 15.00
CA LEU A 60 5.71 1.20 15.95
C LEU A 60 5.18 1.12 17.39
N PRO A 61 5.97 0.64 18.37
CA PRO A 61 5.56 0.54 19.78
C PRO A 61 5.12 1.87 20.42
N HIS A 62 5.55 3.01 19.87
CA HIS A 62 5.22 4.35 20.40
C HIS A 62 4.22 5.08 19.50
N GLY A 63 3.58 4.35 18.59
CA GLY A 63 2.70 4.93 17.57
C GLY A 63 3.46 5.77 16.55
N GLY A 64 2.71 6.53 15.76
CA GLY A 64 3.26 7.43 14.75
C GLY A 64 2.18 7.90 13.78
N LYS A 65 2.50 8.93 13.00
CA LYS A 65 1.67 9.35 11.87
C LYS A 65 1.56 8.19 10.88
N ASN A 66 0.34 7.91 10.45
CA ASN A 66 0.13 7.04 9.30
C ASN A 66 0.26 7.88 8.02
N PRO A 67 1.06 7.44 7.05
CA PRO A 67 1.17 8.13 5.78
C PRO A 67 -0.09 7.96 4.92
N ILE A 68 -0.34 8.93 4.05
CA ILE A 68 -1.37 8.87 3.01
C ILE A 68 -1.11 7.63 2.14
N ARG A 69 -2.16 6.85 1.89
CA ARG A 69 -2.09 5.60 1.11
C ARG A 69 -2.43 5.92 -0.34
N ILE A 70 -1.45 5.82 -1.22
CA ILE A 70 -1.61 6.05 -2.66
C ILE A 70 -1.64 4.69 -3.37
N ILE A 71 -2.74 4.39 -4.06
CA ILE A 71 -2.91 3.16 -4.83
C ILE A 71 -2.96 3.51 -6.31
N LEU A 72 -2.07 2.90 -7.11
CA LEU A 72 -2.10 2.98 -8.56
C LEU A 72 -2.93 1.83 -9.11
N ASP A 73 -4.11 2.15 -9.64
CA ASP A 73 -5.08 1.18 -10.14
C ASP A 73 -5.76 1.66 -11.42
N ARG A 74 -5.10 1.40 -12.54
CA ARG A 74 -5.57 1.79 -13.88
C ARG A 74 -6.99 1.32 -14.25
N HIS A 75 -7.52 0.29 -13.58
CA HIS A 75 -8.81 -0.34 -13.93
C HIS A 75 -9.80 -0.33 -12.76
N LEU A 76 -9.51 0.41 -11.67
CA LEU A 76 -10.33 0.46 -10.46
C LEU A 76 -10.76 -0.93 -9.95
N ARG A 77 -9.81 -1.87 -9.90
CA ARG A 77 -9.98 -3.25 -9.41
C ARG A 77 -9.75 -3.39 -7.90
N THR A 78 -9.41 -2.31 -7.21
CA THR A 78 -9.17 -2.29 -5.76
C THR A 78 -10.47 -2.67 -5.06
N PRO A 79 -10.51 -3.78 -4.30
CA PRO A 79 -11.74 -4.21 -3.64
C PRO A 79 -12.16 -3.20 -2.57
N GLU A 80 -13.45 -2.88 -2.49
CA GLU A 80 -13.99 -2.03 -1.43
C GLU A 80 -13.77 -2.62 -0.03
N THR A 81 -13.61 -3.95 0.05
CA THR A 81 -13.33 -4.70 1.26
C THR A 81 -11.84 -4.78 1.62
N ALA A 82 -10.94 -4.23 0.80
CA ALA A 82 -9.51 -4.27 1.06
C ALA A 82 -9.16 -3.46 2.31
N ASN A 83 -8.16 -3.91 3.07
CA ASN A 83 -7.71 -3.26 4.31
C ASN A 83 -7.30 -1.79 4.08
N VAL A 84 -6.69 -1.48 2.93
CA VAL A 84 -6.35 -0.09 2.56
C VAL A 84 -7.59 0.82 2.33
N VAL A 85 -8.75 0.22 2.07
CA VAL A 85 -10.03 0.93 1.85
C VAL A 85 -10.87 0.96 3.11
N THR A 86 -10.97 -0.14 3.86
CA THR A 86 -11.87 -0.27 5.02
C THR A 86 -11.28 0.32 6.31
N ASP A 87 -9.96 0.39 6.43
CA ASP A 87 -9.29 0.97 7.60
C ASP A 87 -9.28 2.50 7.49
N ASP A 88 -9.82 3.20 8.48
CA ASP A 88 -9.86 4.67 8.52
C ASP A 88 -8.64 5.30 9.22
N ALA A 89 -7.59 4.52 9.48
CA ALA A 89 -6.41 5.01 10.19
C ALA A 89 -5.53 6.00 9.40
N ALA A 90 -5.78 6.18 8.10
CA ALA A 90 -5.05 7.11 7.24
C ALA A 90 -5.89 7.60 6.05
N GLU A 91 -5.47 8.67 5.41
CA GLU A 91 -6.05 9.09 4.13
C GLU A 91 -5.72 8.08 3.02
N LYS A 92 -6.57 7.99 2.00
CA LYS A 92 -6.48 7.04 0.89
C LYS A 92 -6.80 7.71 -0.44
N ILE A 93 -5.89 7.61 -1.40
CA ILE A 93 -6.00 8.19 -2.75
C ILE A 93 -5.81 7.06 -3.75
N ILE A 94 -6.76 6.88 -4.67
CA ILE A 94 -6.70 5.88 -5.73
C ILE A 94 -6.58 6.61 -7.07
N PHE A 95 -5.46 6.43 -7.76
CA PHE A 95 -5.29 6.90 -9.13
C PHE A 95 -5.80 5.82 -10.11
N THR A 96 -6.78 6.19 -10.92
CA THR A 96 -7.36 5.34 -11.98
C THR A 96 -7.37 6.07 -13.32
N LEU A 97 -7.56 5.32 -14.40
CA LEU A 97 -7.83 5.93 -15.71
C LEU A 97 -9.29 6.38 -15.78
N GLU A 98 -9.55 7.48 -16.47
CA GLU A 98 -10.90 8.01 -16.68
C GLU A 98 -11.85 6.95 -17.28
N SER A 99 -11.34 6.12 -18.21
CA SER A 99 -12.10 5.04 -18.83
C SER A 99 -12.54 3.93 -17.86
N ALA A 100 -11.93 3.86 -16.68
CA ALA A 100 -12.24 2.89 -15.64
C ALA A 100 -13.11 3.47 -14.51
N ALA A 101 -13.43 4.77 -14.58
CA ALA A 101 -14.32 5.46 -13.64
C ALA A 101 -15.79 5.11 -13.92
N SER A 102 -16.16 3.84 -13.77
CA SER A 102 -17.55 3.37 -13.86
C SER A 102 -18.19 3.10 -12.50
N ILE A 103 -17.53 3.47 -11.40
CA ILE A 103 -18.06 3.36 -10.03
C ILE A 103 -18.26 4.77 -9.45
N PRO A 104 -19.51 5.26 -9.30
CA PRO A 104 -19.80 6.62 -8.83
C PRO A 104 -19.55 6.88 -7.33
N SER A 105 -19.40 5.85 -6.48
CA SER A 105 -19.46 5.98 -5.02
C SER A 105 -18.19 6.49 -4.33
N LEU A 106 -17.05 6.56 -5.04
CA LEU A 106 -15.75 6.93 -4.47
C LEU A 106 -15.11 8.16 -5.12
N LEU A 107 -15.82 8.84 -6.02
CA LEU A 107 -15.29 9.98 -6.78
C LEU A 107 -15.69 11.31 -6.12
N GLU A 108 -15.01 11.68 -5.04
CA GLU A 108 -14.80 13.11 -4.80
C GLU A 108 -13.68 13.55 -5.74
N LYS A 109 -14.07 14.08 -6.91
CA LYS A 109 -13.13 14.71 -7.84
C LYS A 109 -12.67 16.02 -7.22
N GLU A 110 -11.42 16.07 -6.74
CA GLU A 110 -10.72 17.35 -6.63
C GLU A 110 -10.28 17.77 -8.04
N ASP A 111 -11.18 18.47 -8.74
CA ASP A 111 -10.88 19.16 -9.99
C ASP A 111 -9.97 20.36 -9.66
N LYS A 112 -8.78 20.41 -10.27
CA LYS A 112 -7.89 21.57 -10.25
C LYS A 112 -7.45 21.94 -11.66
#